data_AF-A0A2V8UIS4-F1
#
_entry.id   AF-A0A2V8UIS4-F1
#
_cell.length_a   1.000
_cell.length_b   1.000
_cell.length_c   1.000
_cell.angle_alpha   90.00
_cell.angle_beta   90.00
_cell.angle_gamma   90.00
#
_symmetry.space_group_name_H-M   'P 1'
#
loop_
_entity.id
_entity.type
_entity.pdbx_description
1 polymer ?
#
loop_
_entity_poly.entity_id
_entity_poly.type
_entity_poly.pdbx_seq_one_letter_code
_entity_poly.pdbx_strand_id
1 'polypeptide(L)'
;MLEELRKIEIFADQPQDQLAWLAQQGTEVRLELGESLFEAGAPADQFFVLFEGELEVRRYGSPMLYIRAGDVSGFLPFSRMTHFAASSYAVTRTRLASFNPNLFPEMFQRMPQVIARMVGLMSDRVREVTRMDVQREKLAALGKLSAGLAHELNNPAAAARRAASALGQTLAAARENNANLNRFPFSPQQREYIARFERNTGRRATASPVTFNSLEQSDREERLVTCLETHHVPDAWKLAPVFVEAGMESPELDALIEQIGPEPLPEVLGRVAALLTAAALAREIEHSTARISELVKAIKEYSYMDQAPEQEIDLHSGLESTLTMMTYKIRKAEVTVLRNY
;
A
#
# COMPACT_ATOMS: atom_id res chain seq x y z
N MET A 1 26.32 -25.16 35.46
CA MET A 1 26.74 -24.76 34.10
C MET A 1 26.74 -25.92 33.10
N LEU A 2 27.45 -27.03 33.34
CA LEU A 2 27.52 -28.16 32.40
C LEU A 2 26.14 -28.68 31.96
N GLU A 3 25.24 -28.94 32.91
CA GLU A 3 23.88 -29.42 32.61
C GLU A 3 23.07 -28.42 31.79
N GLU A 4 23.29 -27.11 31.97
CA GLU A 4 22.61 -26.07 31.19
C GLU A 4 23.16 -26.00 29.77
N LEU A 5 24.50 -26.06 29.61
CA LEU A 5 25.13 -26.10 28.29
C LEU A 5 24.60 -27.28 27.46
N ARG A 6 24.38 -28.45 28.08
CA ARG A 6 23.83 -29.63 27.38
C ARG A 6 22.39 -29.42 26.86
N LYS A 7 21.60 -28.55 27.47
CA LYS A 7 20.22 -28.26 27.01
C LYS A 7 20.18 -27.36 25.78
N ILE A 8 21.28 -26.69 25.47
CA ILE A 8 21.37 -25.75 24.37
C ILE A 8 21.72 -26.50 23.09
N GLU A 9 20.89 -26.30 22.07
CA GLU A 9 20.92 -27.07 20.82
C GLU A 9 22.32 -27.15 20.19
N ILE A 10 23.05 -26.03 20.15
CA ILE A 10 24.37 -26.01 19.50
C ILE A 10 25.40 -26.90 20.21
N PHE A 11 25.18 -27.23 21.49
CA PHE A 11 26.08 -28.01 22.35
C PHE A 11 25.54 -29.41 22.68
N ALA A 12 24.30 -29.74 22.29
CA ALA A 12 23.56 -30.90 22.82
C ALA A 12 24.23 -32.26 22.56
N ASP A 13 24.91 -32.39 21.41
CA ASP A 13 25.58 -33.60 20.95
C ASP A 13 27.05 -33.70 21.36
N GLN A 14 27.54 -32.75 22.16
CA GLN A 14 28.95 -32.70 22.52
C GLN A 14 29.30 -33.70 23.65
N PRO A 15 30.47 -34.34 23.58
CA PRO A 15 30.98 -35.20 24.65
C PRO A 15 31.01 -34.50 26.02
N GLN A 16 30.75 -35.25 27.08
CA GLN A 16 30.65 -34.70 28.44
C GLN A 16 31.95 -34.04 28.92
N ASP A 17 33.09 -34.61 28.57
CA ASP A 17 34.42 -34.08 28.88
C ASP A 17 34.66 -32.71 28.20
N GLN A 18 34.20 -32.55 26.96
CA GLN A 18 34.31 -31.28 26.23
C GLN A 18 33.38 -30.20 26.81
N LEU A 19 32.13 -30.57 27.17
CA LEU A 19 31.22 -29.66 27.86
C LEU A 19 31.69 -29.29 29.26
N ALA A 20 32.32 -30.23 29.98
CA ALA A 20 32.93 -29.96 31.28
C ALA A 20 34.10 -28.98 31.16
N TRP A 21 34.94 -29.14 30.15
CA TRP A 21 36.00 -28.18 29.85
C TRP A 21 35.43 -26.79 29.57
N LEU A 22 34.44 -26.66 28.67
CA LEU A 22 33.82 -25.36 28.37
C LEU A 22 33.19 -24.74 29.61
N ALA A 23 32.46 -25.52 30.41
CA ALA A 23 31.84 -25.06 31.65
C ALA A 23 32.85 -24.49 32.68
N GLN A 24 34.10 -24.94 32.66
CA GLN A 24 35.16 -24.40 33.53
C GLN A 24 35.72 -23.07 33.03
N GLN A 25 35.55 -22.74 31.75
CA GLN A 25 36.02 -21.48 31.16
C GLN A 25 35.02 -20.33 31.30
N GLY A 26 33.76 -20.62 31.66
CA GLY A 26 32.68 -19.64 31.72
C GLY A 26 32.53 -19.00 33.10
N THR A 27 32.19 -17.71 33.12
CA THR A 27 31.73 -17.00 34.33
C THR A 27 30.22 -16.89 34.31
N GLU A 28 29.53 -17.35 35.35
CA GLU A 28 28.08 -17.18 35.46
C GLU A 28 27.74 -15.72 35.81
N VAL A 29 26.78 -15.15 35.09
CA VAL A 29 26.26 -13.79 35.29
C VAL A 29 24.75 -13.89 35.52
N ARG A 30 24.25 -13.12 36.48
CA ARG A 30 22.83 -12.99 36.79
C ARG A 30 22.44 -11.53 36.70
N LEU A 31 21.34 -11.26 36.02
CA LEU A 31 20.80 -9.93 35.81
C LEU A 31 19.35 -9.88 36.30
N GLU A 32 19.05 -8.86 37.08
CA GLU A 32 17.68 -8.51 37.45
C GLU A 32 17.02 -7.66 36.36
N LEU A 33 15.70 -7.48 36.43
CA LEU A 33 14.93 -6.75 35.42
C LEU A 33 15.49 -5.33 35.20
N GLY A 34 15.82 -5.01 33.95
CA GLY A 34 16.34 -3.73 33.53
C GLY A 34 17.86 -3.58 33.65
N GLU A 35 18.58 -4.53 34.25
CA GLU A 35 20.04 -4.49 34.30
C GLU A 35 20.66 -4.75 32.93
N SER A 36 21.80 -4.12 32.68
CA SER A 36 22.51 -4.17 31.40
C SER A 36 23.65 -5.19 31.45
N LEU A 37 23.74 -6.04 30.41
CA LEU A 37 24.86 -6.97 30.25
C LEU A 37 26.08 -6.27 29.61
N PHE A 38 25.83 -5.49 28.57
CA PHE A 38 26.83 -4.67 27.88
C PHE A 38 26.22 -3.37 27.38
N GLU A 39 27.05 -2.33 27.33
CA GLU A 39 26.69 -1.01 26.83
C GLU A 39 27.21 -0.76 25.41
N ALA A 40 26.50 0.08 24.67
CA ALA A 40 26.95 0.55 23.36
C ALA A 40 28.32 1.23 23.49
N GLY A 41 29.26 0.83 22.64
CA GLY A 41 30.64 1.31 22.65
C GLY A 41 31.59 0.53 23.56
N ALA A 42 31.09 -0.42 24.37
CA ALA A 42 31.97 -1.33 25.11
C ALA A 42 32.76 -2.24 24.14
N PRO A 43 34.00 -2.65 24.49
CA PRO A 43 34.77 -3.61 23.70
C PRO A 43 33.99 -4.91 23.49
N ALA A 44 34.03 -5.45 22.27
CA ALA A 44 33.40 -6.73 21.94
C ALA A 44 34.37 -7.88 22.25
N ASP A 45 34.61 -8.14 23.53
CA ASP A 45 35.62 -9.09 24.01
C ASP A 45 35.02 -10.29 24.76
N GLN A 46 33.71 -10.50 24.64
CA GLN A 46 32.99 -11.59 25.28
C GLN A 46 31.91 -12.18 24.38
N PHE A 47 31.70 -13.48 24.52
CA PHE A 47 30.51 -14.16 24.01
C PHE A 47 29.72 -14.76 25.16
N PHE A 48 28.42 -14.90 24.95
CA PHE A 48 27.47 -15.24 26.00
C PHE A 48 26.62 -16.42 25.59
N VAL A 49 26.27 -17.23 26.56
CA VAL A 49 25.34 -18.34 26.42
C VAL A 49 24.21 -18.14 27.42
N LEU A 50 22.99 -17.89 26.94
CA LEU A 50 21.84 -17.64 27.80
C LEU A 50 21.20 -18.95 28.25
N PHE A 51 21.08 -19.14 29.57
CA PHE A 51 20.43 -20.32 30.15
C PHE A 51 18.96 -20.06 30.46
N GLU A 52 18.66 -18.88 31.03
CA GLU A 52 17.31 -18.48 31.44
C GLU A 52 17.11 -16.99 31.17
N GLY A 53 15.87 -16.61 30.88
CA GLY A 53 15.46 -15.21 30.68
C GLY A 53 15.57 -14.72 29.23
N GLU A 54 15.51 -13.40 29.09
CA GLU A 54 15.48 -12.71 27.80
C GLU A 54 16.16 -11.34 27.94
N LEU A 55 17.07 -11.05 27.01
CA LEU A 55 17.71 -9.76 26.84
C LEU A 55 17.14 -9.05 25.61
N GLU A 56 16.88 -7.76 25.73
CA GLU A 56 16.58 -6.87 24.62
C GLU A 56 17.80 -6.03 24.29
N VAL A 57 18.27 -6.10 23.05
CA VAL A 57 19.37 -5.28 22.54
C VAL A 57 18.79 -4.06 21.85
N ARG A 58 19.12 -2.86 22.34
CA ARG A 58 18.60 -1.56 21.87
C ARG A 58 19.68 -0.73 21.21
N ARG A 59 19.38 -0.19 20.03
CA ARG A 59 20.23 0.78 19.31
C ARG A 59 19.47 2.09 19.12
N TYR A 60 20.02 3.20 19.61
CA TYR A 60 19.36 4.52 19.61
C TYR A 60 17.97 4.51 20.26
N GLY A 61 17.79 3.74 21.34
CA GLY A 61 16.52 3.63 22.06
C GLY A 61 15.45 2.76 21.40
N SER A 62 15.75 2.12 20.26
CA SER A 62 14.83 1.18 19.59
C SER A 62 15.32 -0.27 19.74
N PRO A 63 14.43 -1.25 19.99
CA PRO A 63 14.79 -2.67 19.97
C PRO A 63 15.35 -3.07 18.61
N MET A 64 16.45 -3.83 18.63
CA MET A 64 17.14 -4.35 17.45
C MET A 64 17.15 -5.87 17.42
N LEU A 65 17.30 -6.53 18.57
CA LEU A 65 17.36 -7.99 18.66
C LEU A 65 16.90 -8.43 20.05
N TYR A 66 16.28 -9.61 20.14
CA TYR A 66 16.05 -10.30 21.39
C TYR A 66 16.98 -11.52 21.48
N ILE A 67 17.61 -11.71 22.63
CA ILE A 67 18.44 -12.89 22.93
C ILE A 67 17.71 -13.65 24.03
N ARG A 68 17.35 -14.90 23.77
CA ARG A 68 16.53 -15.73 24.66
C ARG A 68 17.33 -16.88 25.25
N ALA A 69 16.77 -17.51 26.29
CA ALA A 69 17.25 -18.79 26.79
C ALA A 69 17.46 -19.79 25.63
N GLY A 70 18.67 -20.36 25.55
CA GLY A 70 19.09 -21.21 24.44
C GLY A 70 20.02 -20.53 23.44
N ASP A 71 20.04 -19.20 23.39
CA ASP A 71 20.84 -18.48 22.39
C ASP A 71 22.30 -18.33 22.80
N VAL A 72 23.15 -18.29 21.78
CA VAL A 72 24.54 -17.82 21.89
C VAL A 72 24.68 -16.47 21.19
N SER A 73 25.33 -15.53 21.87
CA SER A 73 25.46 -14.16 21.39
C SER A 73 26.79 -13.51 21.78
N GLY A 74 26.96 -12.23 21.47
CA GLY A 74 28.21 -11.49 21.67
C GLY A 74 29.21 -11.69 20.54
N PHE A 75 30.49 -11.76 20.87
CA PHE A 75 31.58 -11.90 19.92
C PHE A 75 31.74 -13.36 19.44
N LEU A 76 31.21 -13.68 18.27
CA LEU A 76 31.25 -15.04 17.70
C LEU A 76 32.53 -15.31 16.86
N PRO A 77 32.87 -16.58 16.58
CA PRO A 77 34.04 -16.92 15.76
C PRO A 77 34.08 -16.20 14.42
N PHE A 78 35.27 -15.70 14.04
CA PHE A 78 35.52 -14.92 12.82
C PHE A 78 34.75 -13.59 12.71
N SER A 79 34.05 -13.16 13.77
CA SER A 79 33.42 -11.85 13.83
C SER A 79 34.44 -10.74 13.64
N ARG A 80 34.07 -9.69 12.90
CA ARG A 80 34.85 -8.46 12.74
C ARG A 80 34.42 -7.36 13.73
N MET A 81 33.50 -7.67 14.63
CA MET A 81 32.97 -6.71 15.61
C MET A 81 34.06 -6.31 16.60
N THR A 82 34.36 -5.02 16.73
CA THR A 82 35.36 -4.53 17.70
C THR A 82 34.71 -3.97 18.96
N HIS A 83 33.49 -3.45 18.85
CA HIS A 83 32.70 -2.89 19.94
C HIS A 83 31.24 -3.26 19.78
N PHE A 84 30.50 -3.30 20.88
CA PHE A 84 29.05 -3.48 20.85
C PHE A 84 28.39 -2.23 20.26
N ALA A 85 27.62 -2.38 19.17
CA ALA A 85 26.95 -1.26 18.50
C ALA A 85 25.66 -0.80 19.21
N ALA A 86 25.25 -1.50 20.27
CA ALA A 86 23.98 -1.37 20.96
C ALA A 86 24.14 -1.76 22.44
N SER A 87 23.23 -1.33 23.30
CA SER A 87 23.17 -1.74 24.72
C SER A 87 22.15 -2.86 24.90
N SER A 88 22.41 -3.79 25.79
CA SER A 88 21.47 -4.86 26.15
C SER A 88 20.79 -4.57 27.49
N TYR A 89 19.55 -5.02 27.66
CA TYR A 89 18.83 -4.92 28.94
C TYR A 89 18.07 -6.21 29.22
N ALA A 90 18.12 -6.69 30.46
CA ALA A 90 17.32 -7.82 30.89
C ALA A 90 15.82 -7.44 30.93
N VAL A 91 15.00 -8.16 30.16
CA VAL A 91 13.53 -8.00 30.11
C VAL A 91 12.85 -8.92 31.12
N THR A 92 13.55 -9.99 31.52
CA THR A 92 13.19 -10.88 32.60
C THR A 92 14.43 -11.17 33.44
N ARG A 93 14.26 -11.76 34.62
CA ARG A 93 15.40 -12.23 35.41
C ARG A 93 16.21 -13.21 34.57
N THR A 94 17.47 -12.86 34.30
CA THR A 94 18.29 -13.52 33.28
C THR A 94 19.50 -14.17 33.93
N ARG A 95 19.79 -15.41 33.50
CA ARG A 95 20.98 -16.18 33.91
C ARG A 95 21.72 -16.65 32.67
N LEU A 96 23.01 -16.35 32.61
CA LEU A 96 23.85 -16.66 31.47
C LEU A 96 25.29 -16.99 31.89
N ALA A 97 26.07 -17.54 30.97
CA ALA A 97 27.52 -17.63 31.10
C ALA A 97 28.21 -16.69 30.11
N SER A 98 29.22 -15.97 30.59
CA SER A 98 30.12 -15.16 29.78
C SER A 98 31.47 -15.87 29.60
N PHE A 99 32.03 -15.76 28.40
CA PHE A 99 33.23 -16.45 27.99
C PHE A 99 34.17 -15.52 27.23
N ASN A 100 35.48 -15.75 27.37
CA ASN A 100 36.51 -15.00 26.66
C ASN A 100 36.79 -15.61 25.26
N PRO A 101 36.71 -14.86 24.15
CA PRO A 101 37.00 -15.32 22.79
C PRO A 101 38.39 -15.94 22.59
N ASN A 102 39.35 -15.69 23.48
CA ASN A 102 40.66 -16.35 23.47
C ASN A 102 40.56 -17.89 23.57
N LEU A 103 39.41 -18.43 23.98
CA LEU A 103 39.15 -19.87 24.00
C LEU A 103 38.84 -20.46 22.61
N PHE A 104 38.53 -19.63 21.59
CA PHE A 104 38.13 -20.12 20.28
C PHE A 104 39.16 -21.03 19.57
N PRO A 105 40.49 -20.77 19.62
CA PRO A 105 41.47 -21.68 19.03
C PRO A 105 41.41 -23.09 19.64
N GLU A 106 41.24 -23.21 20.95
CA GLU A 106 41.14 -24.51 21.63
C GLU A 106 39.76 -25.14 21.40
N MET A 107 38.70 -24.34 21.41
CA MET A 107 37.34 -24.80 21.09
C MET A 107 37.22 -25.28 19.65
N PHE A 108 37.97 -24.71 18.71
CA PHE A 108 38.05 -25.21 17.33
C PHE A 108 38.67 -26.61 17.25
N GLN A 109 39.67 -26.91 18.09
CA GLN A 109 40.29 -28.23 18.14
C GLN A 109 39.41 -29.27 18.83
N ARG A 110 38.75 -28.87 19.93
CA ARG A 110 37.93 -29.79 20.75
C ARG A 110 36.54 -30.01 20.15
N MET A 111 35.90 -28.93 19.70
CA MET A 111 34.46 -28.86 19.37
C MET A 111 34.22 -28.19 18.00
N PRO A 112 34.82 -28.68 16.89
CA PRO A 112 34.76 -28.00 15.58
C PRO A 112 33.33 -27.82 15.04
N GLN A 113 32.41 -28.75 15.35
CA GLN A 113 31.01 -28.63 14.94
C GLN A 113 30.29 -27.47 15.62
N VAL A 114 30.61 -27.18 16.88
CA VAL A 114 30.05 -26.03 17.61
C VAL A 114 30.49 -24.73 16.96
N ILE A 115 31.76 -24.62 16.55
CA ILE A 115 32.25 -23.44 15.82
C ILE A 115 31.47 -23.25 14.52
N ALA A 116 31.28 -24.32 13.73
CA ALA A 116 30.50 -24.25 12.49
C ALA A 116 29.06 -23.78 12.74
N ARG A 117 28.39 -24.28 13.81
CA ARG A 117 27.05 -23.84 14.21
C ARG A 117 27.02 -22.37 14.64
N MET A 118 28.01 -21.91 15.42
CA MET A 118 28.11 -20.51 15.82
C MET A 118 28.31 -19.57 14.62
N VAL A 119 29.06 -20.00 13.60
CA VAL A 119 29.18 -19.24 12.34
C VAL A 119 27.83 -19.17 11.62
N GLY A 120 27.06 -20.26 11.59
CA GLY A 120 25.69 -20.26 11.08
C GLY A 120 24.79 -19.25 11.80
N LEU A 121 24.79 -19.26 13.14
CA LEU A 121 24.06 -18.27 13.96
C LEU A 121 24.45 -16.83 13.61
N MET A 122 25.74 -16.57 13.38
CA MET A 122 26.21 -15.25 12.96
C MET A 122 25.65 -14.85 11.60
N SER A 123 25.67 -15.76 10.60
CA SER A 123 25.13 -15.52 9.27
C SER A 123 23.63 -15.24 9.29
N ASP A 124 22.87 -15.98 10.09
CA ASP A 124 21.43 -15.78 10.24
C ASP A 124 21.12 -14.45 10.92
N ARG A 125 21.87 -14.11 11.98
CA ARG A 125 21.75 -12.82 12.66
C ARG A 125 22.07 -11.63 11.75
N VAL A 126 23.10 -11.74 10.90
CA VAL A 126 23.43 -10.69 9.93
C VAL A 126 22.27 -10.47 8.96
N ARG A 127 21.65 -11.55 8.46
CA ARG A 127 20.47 -11.47 7.58
C ARG A 127 19.28 -10.79 8.27
N GLU A 128 18.99 -11.17 9.51
CA GLU A 128 17.90 -10.61 10.29
C GLU A 128 18.08 -9.10 10.54
N VAL A 129 19.24 -8.69 11.04
CA VAL A 129 19.54 -7.27 11.30
C VAL A 129 19.50 -6.43 10.02
N THR A 130 20.08 -6.94 8.92
CA THR A 130 20.07 -6.23 7.63
C THR A 130 18.65 -5.99 7.15
N ARG A 131 17.77 -6.98 7.31
CA ARG A 131 16.36 -6.84 6.95
C ARG A 131 15.65 -5.78 7.80
N MET A 132 15.88 -5.77 9.11
CA MET A 132 15.31 -4.77 10.00
C MET A 132 15.79 -3.35 9.65
N ASP A 133 17.06 -3.19 9.28
CA ASP A 133 17.61 -1.91 8.85
C ASP A 133 16.97 -1.42 7.55
N VAL A 134 16.85 -2.29 6.53
CA VAL A 134 16.14 -1.97 5.27
C VAL A 134 14.69 -1.56 5.55
N GLN A 135 14.01 -2.27 6.45
CA GLN A 135 12.64 -1.95 6.84
C GLN A 135 12.53 -0.58 7.50
N ARG A 136 13.45 -0.26 8.42
CA ARG A 136 13.53 1.04 9.08
C ARG A 136 13.81 2.17 8.08
N GLU A 137 14.69 1.93 7.12
CA GLU A 137 15.01 2.90 6.06
C GLU A 137 13.78 3.18 5.19
N LYS A 138 13.02 2.14 4.79
CA LYS A 138 11.76 2.29 4.04
C LYS A 138 10.72 3.10 4.80
N LEU A 139 10.54 2.84 6.10
CA LEU A 139 9.61 3.61 6.94
C LEU A 139 10.05 5.08 7.07
N ALA A 140 11.35 5.33 7.21
CA ALA A 140 11.89 6.69 7.23
C ALA A 140 11.70 7.40 5.87
N ALA A 141 11.89 6.69 4.76
CA ALA A 141 11.65 7.19 3.41
C ALA A 141 10.16 7.50 3.18
N LEU A 142 9.25 6.64 3.64
CA LEU A 142 7.81 6.89 3.65
C LEU A 142 7.48 8.16 4.44
N GLY A 143 8.08 8.35 5.61
CA GLY A 143 7.95 9.58 6.40
C GLY A 143 8.36 10.84 5.63
N LYS A 144 9.48 10.79 4.88
CA LYS A 144 9.90 11.89 3.99
C LYS A 144 8.94 12.13 2.81
N LEU A 145 8.26 11.09 2.34
CA LEU A 145 7.29 11.17 1.25
C LEU A 145 5.86 11.50 1.71
N SER A 146 5.61 11.53 3.02
CA SER A 146 4.27 11.65 3.61
C SER A 146 3.48 12.86 3.12
N ALA A 147 4.14 14.01 2.89
CA ALA A 147 3.47 15.21 2.38
C ALA A 147 2.95 15.04 0.93
N GLY A 148 3.75 14.44 0.05
CA GLY A 148 3.36 14.15 -1.33
C GLY A 148 2.28 13.07 -1.38
N LEU A 149 2.40 12.05 -0.54
CA LEU A 149 1.43 10.96 -0.45
C LEU A 149 0.06 11.42 0.08
N ALA A 150 0.05 12.28 1.10
CA ALA A 150 -1.16 12.90 1.60
C ALA A 150 -1.84 13.72 0.50
N HIS A 151 -1.07 14.45 -0.30
CA HIS A 151 -1.59 15.18 -1.44
C HIS A 151 -2.19 14.25 -2.52
N GLU A 152 -1.47 13.18 -2.89
CA GLU A 152 -1.95 12.20 -3.87
C GLU A 152 -3.17 11.40 -3.40
N LEU A 153 -3.35 11.18 -2.09
CA LEU A 153 -4.56 10.57 -1.52
C LEU A 153 -5.73 11.57 -1.44
N ASN A 154 -5.45 12.82 -1.05
CA ASN A 154 -6.47 13.85 -0.93
C ASN A 154 -7.10 14.23 -2.28
N ASN A 155 -6.34 14.13 -3.36
CA ASN A 155 -6.82 14.43 -4.71
C ASN A 155 -8.05 13.58 -5.14
N PRO A 156 -7.96 12.24 -5.23
CA PRO A 156 -9.10 11.40 -5.56
C PRO A 156 -10.19 11.46 -4.48
N ALA A 157 -9.84 11.62 -3.20
CA ALA A 157 -10.84 11.78 -2.13
C ALA A 157 -11.68 13.04 -2.32
N ALA A 158 -11.05 14.17 -2.67
CA ALA A 158 -11.75 15.41 -2.95
C ALA A 158 -12.61 15.30 -4.22
N ALA A 159 -12.13 14.61 -5.26
CA ALA A 159 -12.91 14.32 -6.47
C ALA A 159 -14.15 13.49 -6.15
N ALA A 160 -14.00 12.35 -5.46
CA ALA A 160 -15.11 11.50 -5.03
C ALA A 160 -16.14 12.28 -4.20
N ARG A 161 -15.70 13.11 -3.25
CA ARG A 161 -16.59 13.93 -2.43
C ARG A 161 -17.38 14.94 -3.26
N ARG A 162 -16.72 15.64 -4.21
CA ARG A 162 -17.40 16.57 -5.12
C ARG A 162 -18.40 15.84 -6.01
N ALA A 163 -18.01 14.71 -6.59
CA ALA A 163 -18.87 13.90 -7.44
C ALA A 163 -20.11 13.39 -6.68
N ALA A 164 -19.94 12.93 -5.44
CA ALA A 164 -21.05 12.51 -4.57
C ALA A 164 -22.02 13.66 -4.25
N SER A 165 -21.48 14.85 -3.94
CA SER A 165 -22.30 16.05 -3.70
C SER A 165 -23.09 16.45 -4.95
N ALA A 166 -22.44 16.47 -6.12
CA ALA A 166 -23.09 16.77 -7.39
C ALA A 166 -24.16 15.72 -7.73
N LEU A 167 -23.89 14.44 -7.47
CA LEU A 167 -24.83 13.35 -7.74
C LEU A 167 -26.14 13.54 -6.97
N GLY A 168 -26.06 13.96 -5.70
CA GLY A 168 -27.24 14.31 -4.90
C GLY A 168 -28.09 15.42 -5.53
N GLN A 169 -27.45 16.46 -6.06
CA GLN A 169 -28.14 17.57 -6.74
C GLN A 169 -28.74 17.13 -8.07
N THR A 170 -28.01 16.36 -8.88
CA THR A 170 -28.48 15.83 -10.16
C THR A 170 -29.67 14.89 -9.99
N LEU A 171 -29.67 14.03 -8.97
CA LEU A 171 -30.80 13.16 -8.66
C LEU A 171 -32.04 13.94 -8.22
N ALA A 172 -31.87 15.05 -7.49
CA ALA A 172 -32.97 15.94 -7.14
C ALA A 172 -33.57 16.59 -8.40
N ALA A 173 -32.74 17.12 -9.30
CA ALA A 173 -33.18 17.67 -10.58
C ALA A 173 -33.86 16.62 -11.47
N ALA A 174 -33.34 15.39 -11.52
CA ALA A 174 -33.95 14.29 -12.27
C ALA A 174 -35.36 13.95 -11.76
N ARG A 175 -35.60 14.01 -10.44
CA ARG A 175 -36.92 13.81 -9.83
C ARG A 175 -37.88 14.93 -10.20
N GLU A 176 -37.42 16.18 -10.24
CA GLU A 176 -38.23 17.33 -10.64
C GLU A 176 -38.64 17.24 -12.12
N ASN A 177 -37.69 16.96 -13.02
CA ASN A 177 -37.97 16.75 -14.44
C ASN A 177 -38.95 15.58 -14.66
N ASN A 178 -38.82 14.50 -13.88
CA ASN A 178 -39.77 13.38 -13.94
C ASN A 178 -41.19 13.81 -13.50
N ALA A 179 -41.30 14.63 -12.45
CA ALA A 179 -42.59 15.16 -12.00
C ALA A 179 -43.23 16.08 -13.05
N ASN A 180 -42.43 16.92 -13.73
CA ASN A 180 -42.90 17.76 -14.83
C ASN A 180 -43.39 16.96 -16.03
N LEU A 181 -42.71 15.85 -16.37
CA LEU A 181 -43.12 14.96 -17.45
C LEU A 181 -44.51 14.35 -17.24
N ASN A 182 -44.98 14.20 -16.00
CA ASN A 182 -46.33 13.72 -15.72
C ASN A 182 -47.44 14.69 -16.17
N ARG A 183 -47.10 15.94 -16.51
CA ARG A 183 -48.05 16.93 -17.05
C ARG A 183 -48.40 16.68 -18.51
N PHE A 184 -47.60 15.89 -19.22
CA PHE A 184 -47.80 15.60 -20.64
C PHE A 184 -48.54 14.27 -20.84
N PRO A 185 -49.61 14.23 -21.66
CA PRO A 185 -50.37 13.01 -21.91
C PRO A 185 -49.66 12.11 -22.94
N PHE A 186 -48.57 11.46 -22.55
CA PHE A 186 -47.86 10.51 -23.43
C PHE A 186 -48.68 9.24 -23.67
N SER A 187 -48.79 8.85 -24.94
CA SER A 187 -49.33 7.55 -25.34
C SER A 187 -48.41 6.40 -24.87
N PRO A 188 -48.91 5.16 -24.74
CA PRO A 188 -48.07 4.01 -24.40
C PRO A 188 -46.87 3.84 -25.36
N GLN A 189 -47.06 4.10 -26.66
CA GLN A 189 -46.01 4.03 -27.67
C GLN A 189 -44.93 5.11 -27.46
N GLN A 190 -45.34 6.34 -27.12
CA GLN A 190 -44.39 7.42 -26.83
C GLN A 190 -43.57 7.14 -25.56
N ARG A 191 -44.21 6.61 -24.51
CA ARG A 191 -43.50 6.22 -23.28
C ARG A 191 -42.44 5.15 -23.54
N GLU A 192 -42.78 4.13 -24.32
CA GLU A 192 -41.83 3.09 -24.72
C GLU A 192 -40.69 3.66 -25.57
N TYR A 193 -40.99 4.57 -26.49
CA TYR A 193 -39.97 5.24 -27.30
C TYR A 193 -38.98 6.03 -26.44
N ILE A 194 -39.49 6.84 -25.50
CA ILE A 194 -38.68 7.62 -24.56
C ILE A 194 -37.81 6.69 -23.69
N ALA A 195 -38.38 5.62 -23.15
CA ALA A 195 -37.66 4.66 -22.32
C ALA A 195 -36.54 3.94 -23.11
N ARG A 196 -36.80 3.62 -24.38
CA ARG A 196 -35.81 3.02 -25.28
C ARG A 196 -34.69 4.00 -25.62
N PHE A 197 -35.03 5.25 -25.92
CA PHE A 197 -34.06 6.31 -26.18
C PHE A 197 -33.12 6.51 -24.98
N GLU A 198 -33.68 6.65 -23.78
CA GLU A 198 -32.91 6.76 -22.54
C GLU A 198 -31.96 5.56 -22.35
N ARG A 199 -32.47 4.33 -22.51
CA ARG A 199 -31.68 3.11 -22.35
C ARG A 199 -30.56 3.01 -23.39
N ASN A 200 -30.81 3.36 -24.64
CA ASN A 200 -29.82 3.30 -25.72
C ASN A 200 -28.70 4.32 -25.50
N THR A 201 -29.06 5.56 -25.18
CA THR A 201 -28.10 6.63 -24.90
C THR A 201 -27.27 6.30 -23.65
N GLY A 202 -27.90 5.78 -22.59
CA GLY A 202 -27.19 5.31 -21.40
C GLY A 202 -26.21 4.17 -21.67
N ARG A 203 -26.61 3.16 -22.46
CA ARG A 203 -25.71 2.04 -22.83
C ARG A 203 -24.51 2.52 -23.63
N ARG A 204 -24.69 3.43 -24.60
CA ARG A 204 -23.58 4.00 -25.37
C ARG A 204 -22.59 4.74 -24.51
N ALA A 205 -23.08 5.62 -23.64
CA ALA A 205 -22.25 6.37 -22.69
C ALA A 205 -21.39 5.47 -21.78
N THR A 206 -21.81 4.22 -21.54
CA THR A 206 -21.03 3.23 -20.77
C THR A 206 -20.12 2.34 -21.61
N ALA A 207 -20.47 2.05 -22.88
CA ALA A 207 -19.82 1.02 -23.68
C ALA A 207 -18.59 1.51 -24.46
N SER A 208 -18.52 2.80 -24.79
CA SER A 208 -17.37 3.40 -25.45
C SER A 208 -17.33 4.89 -25.19
N PRO A 209 -16.34 5.42 -24.44
CA PRO A 209 -16.06 6.84 -24.48
C PRO A 209 -15.61 7.15 -25.91
N VAL A 210 -16.44 7.86 -26.68
CA VAL A 210 -16.06 8.26 -28.02
C VAL A 210 -14.98 9.33 -27.88
N THR A 211 -13.72 8.95 -28.10
CA THR A 211 -12.61 9.90 -28.07
C THR A 211 -12.59 10.69 -29.36
N PHE A 212 -13.29 11.82 -29.36
CA PHE A 212 -13.10 12.85 -30.38
C PHE A 212 -11.81 13.60 -30.10
N ASN A 213 -11.16 14.12 -31.15
CA ASN A 213 -10.20 15.20 -30.93
C ASN A 213 -10.96 16.45 -30.44
N SER A 214 -10.27 17.35 -29.72
CA SER A 214 -10.92 18.50 -29.08
C SER A 214 -11.69 19.41 -30.05
N LEU A 215 -11.28 19.46 -31.33
CA LEU A 215 -11.96 20.24 -32.36
C LEU A 215 -13.27 19.56 -32.79
N GLU A 216 -13.24 18.27 -33.11
CA GLU A 216 -14.41 17.48 -33.48
C GLU A 216 -15.48 17.41 -32.38
N GLN A 217 -15.05 17.40 -31.12
CA GLN A 217 -15.98 17.48 -29.99
C GLN A 217 -16.69 18.84 -29.97
N SER A 218 -15.92 19.94 -30.05
CA SER A 218 -16.46 21.30 -30.08
C SER A 218 -17.43 21.51 -31.24
N ASP A 219 -17.08 21.05 -32.44
CA ASP A 219 -17.93 21.15 -33.63
C ASP A 219 -19.23 20.36 -33.50
N ARG A 220 -19.21 19.23 -32.79
CA ARG A 220 -20.41 18.43 -32.49
C ARG A 220 -21.30 19.12 -31.47
N GLU A 221 -20.70 19.64 -30.39
CA GLU A 221 -21.42 20.37 -29.35
C GLU A 221 -22.12 21.59 -29.92
N GLU A 222 -21.42 22.41 -30.71
CA GLU A 222 -21.98 23.62 -31.32
C GLU A 222 -23.16 23.31 -32.24
N ARG A 223 -23.04 22.28 -33.11
CA ARG A 223 -24.14 21.82 -33.96
C ARG A 223 -25.35 21.37 -33.16
N LEU A 224 -25.14 20.64 -32.06
CA LEU A 224 -26.23 20.17 -31.23
C LEU A 224 -26.89 21.32 -30.47
N VAL A 225 -26.13 22.31 -30.00
CA VAL A 225 -26.67 23.55 -29.41
C VAL A 225 -27.59 24.26 -30.40
N THR A 226 -27.13 24.52 -31.62
CA THR A 226 -27.96 25.20 -32.65
C THR A 226 -29.25 24.44 -32.95
N CYS A 227 -29.18 23.11 -33.01
CA CYS A 227 -30.36 22.26 -33.22
C CYS A 227 -31.36 22.38 -32.06
N LEU A 228 -30.89 22.25 -30.82
CA LEU A 228 -31.71 22.36 -29.62
C LEU A 228 -32.36 23.75 -29.49
N GLU A 229 -31.63 24.82 -29.80
CA GLU A 229 -32.15 26.20 -29.79
C GLU A 229 -33.24 26.40 -30.85
N THR A 230 -33.08 25.82 -32.05
CA THR A 230 -34.10 25.85 -33.11
C THR A 230 -35.42 25.22 -32.65
N HIS A 231 -35.33 24.19 -31.80
CA HIS A 231 -36.48 23.52 -31.19
C HIS A 231 -36.90 24.14 -29.83
N HIS A 232 -36.44 25.34 -29.51
CA HIS A 232 -36.80 26.11 -28.31
C HIS A 232 -36.47 25.38 -26.99
N VAL A 233 -35.43 24.54 -26.99
CA VAL A 233 -34.94 23.89 -25.78
C VAL A 233 -34.14 24.89 -24.94
N PRO A 234 -34.56 25.18 -23.70
CA PRO A 234 -33.82 26.08 -22.81
C PRO A 234 -32.49 25.46 -22.41
N ASP A 235 -31.48 26.30 -22.14
CA ASP A 235 -30.16 25.86 -21.69
C ASP A 235 -29.51 24.79 -22.59
N ALA A 236 -29.72 24.87 -23.91
CA ALA A 236 -29.14 23.95 -24.91
C ALA A 236 -27.62 23.74 -24.74
N TRP A 237 -26.89 24.81 -24.40
CA TRP A 237 -25.45 24.80 -24.12
C TRP A 237 -25.04 23.93 -22.91
N LYS A 238 -25.94 23.67 -21.95
CA LYS A 238 -25.70 22.73 -20.84
C LYS A 238 -25.97 21.28 -21.24
N LEU A 239 -26.95 21.06 -22.11
CA LEU A 239 -27.40 19.72 -22.50
C LEU A 239 -26.50 19.10 -23.58
N ALA A 240 -26.05 19.92 -24.54
CA ALA A 240 -25.31 19.42 -25.69
C ALA A 240 -24.04 18.63 -25.32
N PRO A 241 -23.16 19.06 -24.41
CA PRO A 241 -21.97 18.29 -24.04
C PRO A 241 -22.29 16.90 -23.49
N VAL A 242 -23.34 16.78 -22.66
CA VAL A 242 -23.77 15.51 -22.07
C VAL A 242 -24.22 14.50 -23.13
N PHE A 243 -24.92 14.96 -24.15
CA PHE A 243 -25.40 14.11 -25.23
C PHE A 243 -24.33 13.79 -26.26
N VAL A 244 -23.41 14.71 -26.54
CA VAL A 244 -22.24 14.45 -27.39
C VAL A 244 -21.31 13.42 -26.76
N GLU A 245 -21.01 13.52 -25.46
CA GLU A 245 -20.26 12.49 -24.72
C GLU A 245 -20.97 11.13 -24.73
N ALA A 246 -22.31 11.13 -24.71
CA ALA A 246 -23.10 9.91 -24.83
C ALA A 246 -23.20 9.36 -26.26
N GLY A 247 -22.53 10.00 -27.24
CA GLY A 247 -22.50 9.58 -28.63
C GLY A 247 -23.81 9.80 -29.37
N MET A 248 -24.58 10.83 -29.00
CA MET A 248 -25.81 11.19 -29.71
C MET A 248 -25.50 11.81 -31.07
N GLU A 249 -26.30 11.43 -32.07
CA GLU A 249 -26.25 12.01 -33.41
C GLU A 249 -27.52 12.81 -33.73
N SER A 250 -27.43 13.78 -34.65
CA SER A 250 -28.57 14.62 -35.07
C SER A 250 -29.81 13.83 -35.52
N PRO A 251 -29.70 12.74 -36.30
CA PRO A 251 -30.87 11.96 -36.71
C PRO A 251 -31.65 11.35 -35.54
N GLU A 252 -30.99 11.11 -34.41
CA GLU A 252 -31.65 10.55 -33.22
C GLU A 252 -32.49 11.61 -32.49
N LEU A 253 -32.00 12.85 -32.48
CA LEU A 253 -32.74 13.99 -31.95
C LEU A 253 -33.95 14.29 -32.83
N ASP A 254 -33.77 14.30 -34.15
CA ASP A 254 -34.87 14.50 -35.12
C ASP A 254 -35.95 13.43 -34.93
N ALA A 255 -35.56 12.15 -34.87
CA ALA A 255 -36.48 11.04 -34.64
C ALA A 255 -37.19 11.10 -33.28
N LEU A 256 -36.52 11.64 -32.25
CA LEU A 256 -37.18 11.89 -30.96
C LEU A 256 -38.25 12.95 -31.11
N ILE A 257 -37.93 14.09 -31.72
CA ILE A 257 -38.84 15.22 -31.93
C ILE A 257 -40.09 14.78 -32.71
N GLU A 258 -39.90 14.01 -33.79
CA GLU A 258 -41.01 13.48 -34.60
C GLU A 258 -41.98 12.61 -33.77
N GLN A 259 -41.47 11.86 -32.78
CA GLN A 259 -42.29 10.94 -32.01
C GLN A 259 -43.00 11.58 -30.81
N ILE A 260 -42.34 12.51 -30.11
CA ILE A 260 -42.89 13.09 -28.87
C ILE A 260 -43.47 14.49 -29.06
N GLY A 261 -43.13 15.16 -30.16
CA GLY A 261 -43.46 16.56 -30.39
C GLY A 261 -42.53 17.54 -29.67
N PRO A 262 -42.59 18.84 -30.01
CA PRO A 262 -41.66 19.84 -29.51
C PRO A 262 -41.93 20.26 -28.05
N GLU A 263 -43.18 20.20 -27.60
CA GLU A 263 -43.58 20.69 -26.26
C GLU A 263 -42.97 19.89 -25.09
N PRO A 264 -42.98 18.54 -25.08
CA PRO A 264 -42.35 17.76 -24.01
C PRO A 264 -40.83 17.61 -24.14
N LEU A 265 -40.23 18.04 -25.27
CA LEU A 265 -38.83 17.79 -25.60
C LEU A 265 -37.86 18.31 -24.53
N PRO A 266 -37.98 19.55 -24.00
CA PRO A 266 -37.08 20.05 -22.95
C PRO A 266 -37.04 19.15 -21.71
N GLU A 267 -38.20 18.70 -21.24
CA GLU A 267 -38.32 17.89 -20.03
C GLU A 267 -37.80 16.46 -20.25
N VAL A 268 -38.02 15.90 -21.45
CA VAL A 268 -37.49 14.58 -21.82
C VAL A 268 -35.96 14.63 -21.88
N LEU A 269 -35.39 15.61 -22.59
CA LEU A 269 -33.95 15.77 -22.70
C LEU A 269 -33.32 16.10 -21.35
N GLY A 270 -33.93 16.98 -20.55
CA GLY A 270 -33.48 17.30 -19.20
C GLY A 270 -33.45 16.07 -18.28
N ARG A 271 -34.46 15.19 -18.36
CA ARG A 271 -34.45 13.93 -17.60
C ARG A 271 -33.33 12.99 -18.06
N VAL A 272 -33.17 12.79 -19.37
CA VAL A 272 -32.13 11.88 -19.90
C VAL A 272 -30.73 12.41 -19.58
N ALA A 273 -30.49 13.71 -19.77
CA ALA A 273 -29.23 14.35 -19.41
C ALA A 273 -28.91 14.18 -17.91
N ALA A 274 -29.90 14.41 -17.02
CA ALA A 274 -29.69 14.21 -15.59
C ALA A 274 -29.33 12.75 -15.24
N LEU A 275 -29.93 11.76 -15.90
CA LEU A 275 -29.58 10.35 -15.70
C LEU A 275 -28.18 10.01 -16.22
N LEU A 276 -27.78 10.56 -17.36
CA LEU A 276 -26.43 10.40 -17.91
C LEU A 276 -25.38 11.03 -16.98
N THR A 277 -25.62 12.25 -16.53
CA THR A 277 -24.74 12.95 -15.57
C THR A 277 -24.66 12.18 -14.24
N ALA A 278 -25.77 11.67 -13.73
CA ALA A 278 -25.77 10.85 -12.51
C ALA A 278 -24.93 9.58 -12.68
N ALA A 279 -25.04 8.90 -13.82
CA ALA A 279 -24.23 7.73 -14.13
C ALA A 279 -22.74 8.06 -14.27
N ALA A 280 -22.39 9.21 -14.88
CA ALA A 280 -21.01 9.68 -14.99
C ALA A 280 -20.40 9.99 -13.62
N LEU A 281 -21.13 10.70 -12.75
CA LEU A 281 -20.70 11.02 -11.39
C LEU A 281 -20.51 9.76 -10.54
N ALA A 282 -21.41 8.77 -10.68
CA ALA A 282 -21.25 7.48 -10.00
C ALA A 282 -19.96 6.75 -10.41
N ARG A 283 -19.62 6.75 -11.71
CA ARG A 283 -18.35 6.20 -12.20
C ARG A 283 -17.14 6.98 -11.71
N GLU A 284 -17.23 8.31 -11.61
CA GLU A 284 -16.14 9.13 -11.07
C GLU A 284 -15.85 8.81 -9.59
N ILE A 285 -16.90 8.56 -8.79
CA ILE A 285 -16.77 8.11 -7.40
C ILE A 285 -16.10 6.73 -7.36
N GLU A 286 -16.56 5.78 -8.19
CA GLU A 286 -15.97 4.44 -8.27
C GLU A 286 -14.49 4.49 -8.65
N HIS A 287 -14.13 5.22 -9.71
CA HIS A 287 -12.75 5.37 -10.15
C HIS A 287 -11.88 6.07 -9.08
N SER A 288 -12.39 7.12 -8.45
CA SER A 288 -11.67 7.84 -7.39
C SER A 288 -11.43 6.96 -6.16
N THR A 289 -12.42 6.16 -5.75
CA THR A 289 -12.31 5.26 -4.59
C THR A 289 -11.43 4.04 -4.88
N ALA A 290 -11.48 3.50 -6.10
CA ALA A 290 -10.54 2.48 -6.58
C ALA A 290 -9.10 3.01 -6.53
N ARG A 291 -8.87 4.24 -7.01
CA ARG A 291 -7.54 4.88 -6.96
C ARG A 291 -7.01 5.07 -5.55
N ILE A 292 -7.87 5.45 -4.59
CA ILE A 292 -7.48 5.51 -3.17
C ILE A 292 -7.04 4.13 -2.67
N SER A 293 -7.80 3.09 -3.02
CA SER A 293 -7.50 1.71 -2.62
C SER A 293 -6.17 1.21 -3.19
N GLU A 294 -5.88 1.52 -4.46
CA GLU A 294 -4.59 1.25 -5.11
C GLU A 294 -3.43 1.93 -4.38
N LEU A 295 -3.57 3.21 -4.04
CA LEU A 295 -2.54 3.96 -3.31
C LEU A 295 -2.29 3.35 -1.92
N VAL A 296 -3.35 3.02 -1.18
CA VAL A 296 -3.24 2.36 0.14
C VAL A 296 -2.55 1.01 0.02
N LYS A 297 -2.89 0.21 -1.00
CA LYS A 297 -2.23 -1.07 -1.27
C LYS A 297 -0.74 -0.88 -1.56
N ALA A 298 -0.38 0.05 -2.44
CA ALA A 298 1.02 0.36 -2.76
C ALA A 298 1.83 0.81 -1.53
N ILE A 299 1.23 1.62 -0.64
CA ILE A 299 1.88 2.02 0.63
C ILE A 299 2.18 0.80 1.49
N LYS A 300 1.20 -0.10 1.68
CA LYS A 300 1.36 -1.31 2.50
C LYS A 300 2.42 -2.26 1.94
N GLU A 301 2.43 -2.45 0.62
CA GLU A 301 3.42 -3.30 -0.05
C GLU A 301 4.83 -2.73 0.04
N TYR A 302 4.98 -1.41 -0.12
CA TYR A 302 6.28 -0.78 0.04
C TYR A 302 6.78 -0.83 1.47
N SER A 303 5.88 -0.61 2.45
CA SER A 303 6.23 -0.58 3.86
C SER A 303 6.34 -1.96 4.50
N TYR A 304 5.99 -3.07 3.83
CA TYR A 304 6.04 -4.44 4.37
C TYR A 304 5.43 -4.55 5.79
N MET A 305 4.43 -3.72 6.12
CA MET A 305 3.97 -3.54 7.51
C MET A 305 3.33 -4.78 8.15
N ASP A 306 2.96 -5.80 7.35
CA ASP A 306 2.21 -6.98 7.80
C ASP A 306 2.74 -8.32 7.22
N GLN A 307 4.02 -8.41 6.83
CA GLN A 307 4.55 -9.59 6.10
C GLN A 307 5.47 -10.50 6.93
N ALA A 308 5.38 -11.81 6.64
CA ALA A 308 6.09 -12.89 7.34
C ALA A 308 7.61 -12.89 7.06
N PRO A 309 8.42 -13.61 7.86
CA PRO A 309 9.87 -13.50 7.77
C PRO A 309 10.49 -13.93 6.42
N GLU A 310 9.91 -14.91 5.75
CA GLU A 310 10.35 -15.33 4.41
C GLU A 310 9.12 -15.36 3.51
N GLN A 311 9.21 -14.73 2.35
CA GLN A 311 8.15 -14.70 1.36
C GLN A 311 8.75 -14.75 -0.03
N GLU A 312 8.10 -15.48 -0.93
CA GLU A 312 8.29 -15.29 -2.37
C GLU A 312 7.76 -13.90 -2.73
N ILE A 313 8.62 -13.09 -3.33
CA ILE A 313 8.31 -11.71 -3.72
C ILE A 313 8.28 -11.63 -5.24
N ASP A 314 7.18 -11.11 -5.78
CA ASP A 314 7.15 -10.66 -7.16
C ASP A 314 7.87 -9.30 -7.27
N LEU A 315 9.05 -9.32 -7.89
CA LEU A 315 9.86 -8.14 -8.12
C LEU A 315 9.13 -7.11 -8.99
N HIS A 316 8.31 -7.54 -9.95
CA HIS A 316 7.58 -6.62 -10.83
C HIS A 316 6.52 -5.85 -10.02
N SER A 317 5.78 -6.54 -9.16
CA SER A 317 4.83 -5.91 -8.24
C SER A 317 5.52 -4.90 -7.31
N GLY A 318 6.70 -5.26 -6.76
CA GLY A 318 7.46 -4.36 -5.90
C GLY A 318 7.95 -3.10 -6.61
N LEU A 319 8.36 -3.21 -7.87
CA LEU A 319 8.75 -2.07 -8.72
C LEU A 319 7.56 -1.17 -9.00
N GLU A 320 6.41 -1.73 -9.39
CA GLU A 320 5.21 -0.94 -9.68
C GLU A 320 4.65 -0.22 -8.44
N SER A 321 4.68 -0.87 -7.26
CA SER A 321 4.29 -0.22 -6.00
C SER A 321 5.24 0.92 -5.62
N THR A 322 6.55 0.75 -5.88
CA THR A 322 7.54 1.83 -5.68
C THR A 322 7.29 3.01 -6.63
N LEU A 323 7.07 2.73 -7.93
CA LEU A 323 6.76 3.76 -8.92
C LEU A 323 5.46 4.50 -8.58
N THR A 324 4.44 3.77 -8.14
CA THR A 324 3.17 4.32 -7.68
C THR A 324 3.38 5.31 -6.53
N MET A 325 4.18 4.95 -5.53
CA MET A 325 4.54 5.85 -4.43
C MET A 325 5.34 7.07 -4.86
N MET A 326 6.16 6.96 -5.91
CA MET A 326 6.99 8.05 -6.40
C MET A 326 6.30 8.93 -7.45
N THR A 327 5.03 8.65 -7.81
CA THR A 327 4.27 9.34 -8.87
C THR A 327 4.40 10.86 -8.80
N TYR A 328 4.21 11.46 -7.61
CA TYR A 328 4.31 12.91 -7.44
C TYR A 328 5.70 13.45 -7.83
N LYS A 329 6.77 12.77 -7.41
CA LYS A 329 8.15 13.17 -7.73
C LYS A 329 8.46 12.97 -9.22
N ILE A 330 8.02 11.86 -9.80
CA ILE A 330 8.19 11.54 -11.23
C ILE A 330 7.53 12.62 -12.08
N ARG A 331 6.28 12.99 -11.76
CA ARG A 331 5.55 14.06 -12.46
C ARG A 331 6.23 15.42 -12.28
N LYS A 332 6.60 15.76 -11.04
CA LYS A 332 7.25 17.05 -10.74
C LYS A 332 8.61 17.22 -11.43
N ALA A 333 9.33 16.13 -11.64
CA ALA A 333 10.65 16.13 -12.28
C ALA A 333 10.59 15.75 -13.77
N GLU A 334 9.39 15.60 -14.35
CA GLU A 334 9.17 15.26 -15.77
C GLU A 334 9.94 13.99 -16.22
N VAL A 335 10.01 12.99 -15.34
CA VAL A 335 10.75 11.74 -15.61
C VAL A 335 9.89 10.77 -16.42
N THR A 336 10.43 10.27 -17.54
CA THR A 336 9.83 9.20 -18.32
C THR A 336 10.24 7.82 -17.78
N VAL A 337 9.28 6.97 -17.47
CA VAL A 337 9.52 5.59 -16.99
C VAL A 337 9.34 4.61 -18.15
N LEU A 338 10.39 3.86 -18.47
CA LEU A 338 10.37 2.77 -19.45
C LEU A 338 10.39 1.42 -18.72
N ARG A 339 9.47 0.50 -19.07
CA ARG A 339 9.36 -0.83 -18.48
C ARG A 339 9.87 -1.88 -19.47
N ASN A 340 10.96 -2.56 -19.12
CA ASN A 340 11.60 -3.60 -19.94
C ASN A 340 11.82 -4.85 -19.08
N TYR A 341 10.73 -5.52 -18.70
CA TYR A 341 10.76 -6.73 -17.90
C TYR A 341 9.54 -7.61 -18.20
#